data_AF-F6HFP3-F1
#
_entry.id   AF-F6HFP3-F1
#
_cell.length_a   1.000
_cell.length_b   1.000
_cell.length_c   1.000
_cell.angle_alpha   90.00
_cell.angle_beta   90.00
_cell.angle_gamma   90.00
#
_symmetry.space_group_name_H-M   'P 1'
#
loop_
_entity.id
_entity.type
_entity.pdbx_description
1 polymer ?
#
loop_
_entity_poly.entity_id
_entity_poly.type
_entity_poly.pdbx_seq_one_letter_code
_entity_poly.pdbx_strand_id
1 'polypeptide(L)'
;MRSKLIPLFTHIFLGSCSLSVLFQFIQKVEVIVKVMETPRLVLKFVWMEKNIGVALDQVIPGYGTNPLSPYYFWPGKDAWEELKSTLESKPWISQKKMIILLNEATDIINLWQQSGGNQS
;
A
#
# COMPACT_ATOMS: atom_id res chain seq x y z
N MET A 1 -12.89 26.19 -81.54
CA MET A 1 -13.17 25.24 -80.45
C MET A 1 -12.90 25.95 -79.13
N ARG A 2 -13.95 26.23 -78.34
CA ARG A 2 -13.86 26.87 -77.02
C ARG A 2 -14.07 25.80 -75.94
N SER A 3 -13.06 25.55 -75.13
CA SER A 3 -13.16 24.83 -73.85
C SER A 3 -12.31 25.60 -72.84
N LYS A 4 -12.91 26.60 -72.18
CA LYS A 4 -13.50 26.54 -70.83
C LYS A 4 -12.50 26.14 -69.75
N LEU A 5 -11.99 27.19 -69.13
CA LEU A 5 -11.42 27.29 -67.79
C LEU A 5 -12.35 26.64 -66.74
N ILE A 6 -11.81 25.77 -65.89
CA ILE A 6 -12.38 25.44 -64.56
C ILE A 6 -11.21 25.16 -63.61
N PRO A 7 -11.02 25.96 -62.54
CA PRO A 7 -10.20 25.60 -61.40
C PRO A 7 -11.08 24.93 -60.34
N LEU A 8 -10.70 23.76 -59.85
CA LEU A 8 -11.26 23.19 -58.63
C LEU A 8 -10.11 22.97 -57.66
N PHE A 9 -9.98 23.93 -56.76
CA PHE A 9 -9.39 23.78 -55.45
C PHE A 9 -10.07 22.60 -54.76
N THR A 10 -9.42 21.43 -54.75
CA THR A 10 -9.77 20.35 -53.83
C THR A 10 -8.69 20.28 -52.78
N HIS A 11 -8.96 20.99 -51.68
CA HIS A 11 -8.28 20.81 -50.41
C HIS A 11 -8.41 19.34 -50.00
N ILE A 12 -7.32 18.58 -50.03
CA ILE A 12 -7.23 17.31 -49.31
C ILE A 12 -6.18 17.51 -48.22
N PHE A 13 -6.66 17.96 -47.06
CA PHE A 13 -5.93 17.82 -45.80
C PHE A 13 -5.88 16.31 -45.48
N LEU A 14 -4.76 15.66 -45.76
CA LEU A 14 -4.47 14.33 -45.22
C LEU A 14 -4.13 14.46 -43.74
N GLY A 15 -5.19 14.45 -42.92
CA GLY A 15 -5.28 13.62 -41.72
C GLY A 15 -4.22 13.80 -40.64
N SER A 16 -4.18 14.96 -39.98
CA SER A 16 -3.54 15.11 -38.66
C SER A 16 -4.38 14.53 -37.50
N CYS A 17 -5.12 13.43 -37.72
CA CYS A 17 -6.08 12.92 -36.74
C CYS A 17 -5.54 11.79 -35.84
N SER A 18 -4.27 11.37 -36.00
CA SER A 18 -3.74 10.22 -35.24
C SER A 18 -3.03 10.61 -33.93
N LEU A 19 -2.53 11.85 -33.80
CA LEU A 19 -1.89 12.28 -32.55
C LEU A 19 -2.90 12.60 -31.45
N SER A 20 -4.03 13.23 -31.75
CA SER A 20 -5.04 13.57 -30.73
C SER A 20 -5.71 12.34 -30.12
N VAL A 21 -5.95 11.29 -30.91
CA VAL A 21 -6.54 10.03 -30.43
C VAL A 21 -5.55 9.26 -29.55
N LEU A 22 -4.27 9.22 -29.92
CA LEU A 22 -3.20 8.63 -29.11
C LEU A 22 -2.98 9.41 -27.80
N PHE A 23 -3.03 10.75 -27.87
CA PHE A 23 -2.91 11.63 -26.70
C PHE A 23 -4.08 11.47 -25.72
N GLN A 24 -5.31 11.32 -26.23
CA GLN A 24 -6.49 11.00 -25.42
C GLN A 24 -6.33 9.64 -24.71
N PHE A 25 -5.70 8.66 -25.37
CA PHE A 25 -5.44 7.34 -24.80
C PHE A 25 -4.37 7.41 -23.69
N ILE A 26 -3.30 8.18 -23.88
CA ILE A 26 -2.25 8.41 -22.87
C ILE A 26 -2.83 9.12 -21.64
N GLN A 27 -3.62 10.18 -21.82
CA GLN A 27 -4.34 10.85 -20.73
C GLN A 27 -5.28 9.90 -19.98
N LYS A 28 -5.98 9.02 -20.68
CA LYS A 28 -6.88 8.03 -20.07
C LYS A 28 -6.12 6.97 -19.27
N VAL A 29 -4.90 6.62 -19.67
CA VAL A 29 -4.02 5.71 -18.93
C VAL A 29 -3.47 6.37 -17.65
N GLU A 30 -3.09 7.65 -17.69
CA GLU A 30 -2.65 8.40 -16.50
C GLU A 30 -3.76 8.53 -15.43
N VAL A 31 -5.02 8.70 -15.86
CA VAL A 31 -6.17 8.81 -14.93
C VAL A 31 -6.59 7.45 -14.35
N ILE A 32 -6.23 6.33 -14.99
CA ILE A 32 -6.42 4.96 -14.47
C ILE A 32 -5.25 4.56 -13.54
N VAL A 33 -4.25 5.43 -13.34
CA VAL A 33 -3.44 5.41 -12.12
C VAL A 33 -4.31 5.99 -11.00
N LYS A 34 -5.39 5.29 -10.64
CA LYS A 34 -5.84 5.30 -9.25
C LYS A 34 -4.60 4.88 -8.49
N VAL A 35 -3.94 5.85 -7.85
CA VAL A 35 -2.81 5.63 -6.96
C VAL A 35 -3.14 4.35 -6.20
N MET A 36 -2.39 3.28 -6.46
CA MET A 36 -2.50 2.07 -5.66
C MET A 36 -2.00 2.49 -4.30
N GLU A 37 -2.93 3.01 -3.50
CA GLU A 37 -2.68 3.51 -2.18
C GLU A 37 -2.28 2.32 -1.35
N THR A 38 -0.97 2.06 -1.29
CA THR A 38 -0.49 0.87 -0.62
C THR A 38 -0.92 0.97 0.84
N PRO A 39 -1.64 -0.04 1.35
CA PRO A 39 -2.06 -0.02 2.72
C PRO A 39 -0.86 0.17 3.65
N ARG A 40 -1.03 1.08 4.61
CA ARG A 40 -0.04 1.32 5.66
C ARG A 40 -0.34 0.36 6.79
N LEU A 41 0.70 -0.24 7.34
CA LEU A 41 0.59 -1.14 8.48
C LEU A 41 1.04 -0.38 9.72
N VAL A 42 0.29 -0.55 10.81
CA VAL A 42 0.57 0.10 12.09
C VAL A 42 0.60 -0.96 13.16
N LEU A 43 1.74 -1.10 13.84
CA LEU A 43 1.84 -1.93 15.03
C LEU A 43 1.21 -1.22 16.21
N LYS A 44 0.44 -1.97 17.00
CA LYS A 44 -0.18 -1.51 18.23
C LYS A 44 0.28 -2.37 19.38
N PHE A 45 0.55 -1.71 20.50
CA PHE A 45 1.03 -2.36 21.71
C PHE A 45 0.15 -1.95 22.90
N VAL A 46 -0.06 -2.90 23.81
CA VAL A 46 -0.73 -2.67 25.09
C VAL A 46 0.22 -3.10 26.19
N TRP A 47 0.72 -2.13 26.95
CA TRP A 47 1.63 -2.37 28.06
C TRP A 47 0.84 -2.73 29.33
N MET A 48 1.16 -3.85 29.96
CA MET A 48 0.63 -4.24 31.26
C MET A 48 1.78 -4.63 32.21
N GLU A 49 1.46 -4.83 33.49
CA GLU A 49 2.45 -5.13 34.54
C GLU A 49 3.22 -6.43 34.27
N LYS A 50 2.51 -7.49 33.87
CA LYS A 50 3.08 -8.83 33.69
C LYS A 50 3.03 -9.35 32.26
N ASN A 51 2.36 -8.61 31.37
CA ASN A 51 2.14 -9.00 29.99
C ASN A 51 2.28 -7.79 29.06
N ILE A 52 2.60 -8.04 27.80
CA ILE A 52 2.50 -7.07 26.72
C ILE A 52 1.62 -7.63 25.60
N GLY A 53 0.62 -6.85 25.19
CA GLY A 53 -0.23 -7.16 24.05
C GLY A 53 0.36 -6.57 22.77
N VAL A 54 0.41 -7.34 21.68
CA VAL A 54 0.85 -6.89 20.35
C VAL A 54 -0.27 -7.13 19.34
N ALA A 55 -0.59 -6.13 18.52
CA ALA A 55 -1.59 -6.21 17.45
C ALA A 55 -1.12 -5.45 16.20
N LEU A 56 -1.79 -5.71 15.08
CA LEU A 56 -1.51 -5.09 13.80
C LEU A 56 -2.79 -4.49 13.22
N ASP A 57 -2.72 -3.24 12.79
CA ASP A 57 -3.78 -2.54 12.08
C ASP A 57 -3.34 -2.18 10.66
N GLN A 58 -4.30 -2.18 9.75
CA GLN A 58 -4.15 -1.69 8.39
C GLN A 58 -4.87 -0.36 8.24
N VAL A 59 -4.16 0.64 7.72
CA VAL A 59 -4.74 1.92 7.33
C VAL A 59 -4.78 1.98 5.81
N ILE A 60 -5.99 2.02 5.26
CA ILE A 60 -6.24 2.17 3.83
C ILE A 60 -6.79 3.59 3.63
N PRO A 61 -6.15 4.45 2.80
CA PRO A 61 -6.68 5.78 2.60
C PRO A 61 -8.05 5.68 1.90
N GLY A 62 -8.99 6.50 2.35
CA GLY A 62 -10.39 6.45 1.92
C GLY A 62 -11.29 5.43 2.62
N TYR A 63 -10.74 4.37 3.24
CA TYR A 63 -11.54 3.34 3.94
C TYR A 63 -11.33 3.32 5.47
N GLY A 64 -10.34 4.04 5.98
CA GLY A 64 -10.06 4.15 7.42
C GLY A 64 -9.08 3.09 7.94
N THR A 65 -9.20 2.77 9.24
CA THR A 65 -8.34 1.81 9.93
C THR A 65 -9.10 0.51 10.16
N ASN A 66 -8.55 -0.61 9.70
CA ASN A 66 -9.10 -1.94 9.87
C ASN A 66 -8.12 -2.81 10.68
N PRO A 67 -8.54 -3.45 11.78
CA PRO A 67 -7.67 -4.35 12.54
C PRO A 67 -7.33 -5.58 11.70
N LEU A 68 -6.03 -5.85 11.51
CA LEU A 68 -5.55 -7.04 10.80
C LEU A 68 -5.40 -8.24 11.71
N SER A 69 -4.98 -8.01 12.95
CA SER A 69 -4.79 -9.06 13.94
C SER A 69 -5.40 -8.66 15.28
N PRO A 70 -5.88 -9.64 16.07
CA PRO A 70 -6.19 -9.41 17.47
C PRO A 70 -4.91 -9.10 18.28
N TYR A 71 -5.10 -8.73 19.55
CA TYR A 71 -3.99 -8.60 20.50
C TYR A 71 -3.50 -9.98 20.94
N TYR A 72 -2.22 -10.25 20.71
CA TYR A 72 -1.51 -11.42 21.22
C TYR A 72 -0.73 -11.03 22.47
N PHE A 73 -0.94 -11.75 23.57
CA PHE A 73 -0.35 -11.42 24.86
C PHE A 73 0.90 -12.25 25.14
N TRP A 74 2.05 -11.58 25.25
CA TRP A 74 3.33 -12.11 25.66
C TRP A 74 3.54 -11.91 27.17
N PRO A 75 4.14 -12.84 27.93
CA PRO A 75 4.82 -14.07 27.50
C PRO A 75 3.91 -15.31 27.40
N GLY A 76 2.61 -15.20 27.66
CA GLY A 76 1.69 -16.33 27.67
C GLY A 76 1.52 -17.04 26.31
N LYS A 77 1.64 -16.28 25.21
CA LYS A 77 1.63 -16.77 23.83
C LYS A 77 2.76 -16.09 23.04
N ASP A 78 3.35 -16.80 22.08
CA ASP A 78 4.35 -16.20 21.18
C ASP A 78 3.69 -15.19 20.23
N ALA A 79 3.62 -13.94 20.69
CA ALA A 79 3.03 -12.84 19.95
C ALA A 79 3.82 -12.51 18.67
N TRP A 80 5.13 -12.76 18.65
CA TRP A 80 5.97 -12.49 17.48
C TRP A 80 5.71 -13.51 16.37
N GLU A 81 5.63 -14.79 16.71
CA GLU A 81 5.30 -15.86 15.77
C GLU A 81 3.90 -15.68 15.18
N GLU A 82 2.91 -15.32 16.00
CA GLU A 82 1.54 -15.06 15.55
C GLU A 82 1.46 -13.83 14.62
N LEU A 83 2.23 -12.77 14.90
CA LEU A 83 2.33 -11.60 14.03
C LEU A 83 2.96 -11.98 12.68
N LYS A 84 4.05 -12.76 12.71
CA LYS A 84 4.72 -13.25 11.50
C LYS A 84 3.80 -14.10 10.64
N SER A 85 3.11 -15.08 11.24
CA SER A 85 2.14 -15.93 10.56
C SER A 85 1.02 -15.11 9.91
N THR A 86 0.52 -14.10 10.63
CA THR A 86 -0.49 -13.17 10.09
C THR A 86 0.02 -12.40 8.88
N LEU A 87 1.26 -11.91 8.92
CA LEU A 87 1.90 -11.18 7.81
C LEU A 87 2.16 -12.10 6.61
N GLU A 88 2.63 -13.34 6.83
CA GLU A 88 2.89 -14.33 5.78
C GLU A 88 1.60 -14.79 5.08
N SER A 89 0.47 -14.82 5.80
CA SER A 89 -0.84 -15.13 5.22
C SER A 89 -1.35 -14.09 4.19
N LYS A 90 -0.70 -12.92 4.10
CA LYS A 90 -1.14 -11.77 3.32
C LYS A 90 -0.14 -11.46 2.19
N PRO A 91 -0.30 -12.03 0.99
CA PRO A 91 0.67 -11.91 -0.10
C PRO A 91 0.83 -10.49 -0.66
N TRP A 92 -0.07 -9.57 -0.31
CA TRP A 92 0.03 -8.15 -0.68
C TRP A 92 1.03 -7.37 0.19
N ILE A 93 1.51 -7.95 1.30
CA ILE A 93 2.55 -7.37 2.15
C ILE A 93 3.91 -7.78 1.61
N SER A 94 4.73 -6.79 1.23
CA SER A 94 6.10 -7.06 0.78
C SER A 94 6.98 -7.57 1.92
N GLN A 95 7.89 -8.50 1.63
CA GLN A 95 8.82 -9.08 2.62
C GLN A 95 9.62 -8.02 3.40
N LYS A 96 10.07 -6.95 2.73
CA LYS A 96 10.76 -5.84 3.38
C LYS A 96 9.92 -5.18 4.49
N LYS A 97 8.62 -4.97 4.24
CA LYS A 97 7.71 -4.38 5.25
C LYS A 97 7.52 -5.34 6.43
N MET A 98 7.38 -6.63 6.15
CA MET A 98 7.28 -7.66 7.19
C MET A 98 8.51 -7.66 8.11
N ILE A 99 9.71 -7.62 7.55
CA ILE A 99 10.96 -7.59 8.33
C ILE A 99 11.03 -6.33 9.21
N ILE A 100 10.69 -5.15 8.68
CA ILE A 100 10.69 -3.89 9.44
C ILE A 100 9.75 -3.99 10.64
N LEU A 101 8.51 -4.44 10.42
CA LEU A 101 7.51 -4.57 11.49
C LEU A 101 7.91 -5.60 12.53
N LEU A 102 8.47 -6.74 12.10
CA LEU A 102 8.93 -7.77 13.03
C LEU A 102 10.10 -7.30 13.89
N ASN A 103 11.02 -6.50 13.34
CA ASN A 103 12.12 -5.91 14.10
C ASN A 103 11.60 -4.88 15.12
N GLU A 104 10.69 -3.99 14.71
CA GLU A 104 10.05 -3.03 15.62
C GLU A 104 9.33 -3.75 16.77
N ALA A 105 8.59 -4.82 16.48
CA ALA A 105 7.94 -5.64 17.51
C ALA A 105 8.96 -6.26 18.47
N THR A 106 10.07 -6.81 17.95
CA THR A 106 11.17 -7.35 18.76
C THR A 106 11.79 -6.29 19.66
N ASP A 107 12.05 -5.09 19.13
CA ASP A 107 12.62 -3.98 19.91
C ASP A 107 11.72 -3.59 21.08
N ILE A 108 10.41 -3.48 20.86
CA ILE A 108 9.44 -3.18 21.92
C ILE A 108 9.34 -4.30 22.95
N ILE A 109 9.35 -5.57 22.52
CA ILE A 109 9.34 -6.72 23.44
C ILE A 109 10.61 -6.71 24.31
N ASN A 110 11.77 -6.46 23.71
CA ASN A 110 13.04 -6.37 24.43
C ASN A 110 13.04 -5.21 25.43
N LEU A 111 12.46 -4.06 25.07
CA LEU A 111 12.31 -2.91 25.98
C LEU A 111 11.39 -3.24 27.16
N TRP A 112 10.30 -3.98 26.92
CA TRP A 112 9.41 -4.44 27.98
C TRP A 112 10.10 -5.42 28.94
N GLN A 113 10.85 -6.38 28.42
CA GLN A 113 11.63 -7.32 29.25
C GLN A 113 12.65 -6.61 30.14
N GLN A 114 13.36 -5.60 29.60
CA GLN A 114 14.30 -4.79 30.37
C GLN A 114 13.59 -3.96 31.46
N SER A 115 12.41 -3.45 31.16
CA SER A 115 11.63 -2.65 32.12
C SER A 115 11.08 -3.49 33.27
N GLY A 116 10.68 -4.75 33.01
CA GLY A 116 10.24 -5.69 34.05
C GLY A 116 11.37 -6.33 34.86
N GLY A 117 12.60 -6.34 34.33
CA GLY A 117 13.79 -6.92 34.98
C GLY A 117 14.61 -5.97 35.84
N ASN A 118 14.41 -4.66 35.73
CA ASN A 118 15.19 -3.62 36.44
C ASN A 118 14.55 -3.11 37.74
N GLN A 119 13.66 -3.89 38.36
CA GLN A 119 13.18 -3.63 39.72
C GLN A 119 14.10 -4.32 40.73
N SER A 120 15.32 -3.78 40.92
CA SER A 120 16.20 -4.15 42.03
C SER A 120 16.56 -2.91 42.84
#